data_AF-A0A954HKD1-F1
#
_entry.id   AF-A0A954HKD1-F1
#
_cell.length_a   1.000
_cell.length_b   1.000
_cell.length_c   1.000
_cell.angle_alpha   90.00
_cell.angle_beta   90.00
_cell.angle_gamma   90.00
#
_symmetry.space_group_name_H-M   'P 1'
#
loop_
_entity.id
_entity.type
_entity.pdbx_description
1 polymer ?
#
loop_
_entity_poly.entity_id
_entity_poly.type
_entity_poly.pdbx_seq_one_letter_code
_entity_poly.pdbx_strand_id
1 'polypeptide(L)'
;MANHEEPTVQATPLVQLNEIDEICDAFEQSWKQGRKPDISDFLKQSTAASWPTLFVELVRVDIAYRALSGEFPTVNEYVRRFPQFATHLSTSTFDLPTDSQIRRLADLQQIGSLKLLQ
;
A
#
# COMPACT_ATOMS: atom_id res chain seq x y z
N MET A 1 10.88 -13.40 -45.46
CA MET A 1 11.51 -12.93 -44.21
C MET A 1 10.56 -11.92 -43.60
N ALA A 2 9.59 -12.37 -42.79
CA ALA A 2 8.65 -11.50 -42.10
C ALA A 2 9.00 -11.59 -40.61
N ASN A 3 9.71 -10.58 -40.12
CA ASN A 3 10.02 -10.46 -38.71
C ASN A 3 8.70 -10.23 -37.97
N HIS A 4 8.29 -11.25 -37.21
CA HIS A 4 7.25 -11.14 -36.21
C HIS A 4 7.86 -10.41 -35.03
N GLU A 5 7.86 -9.07 -35.05
CA GLU A 5 7.98 -8.31 -33.82
C GLU A 5 6.58 -8.32 -33.17
N GLU A 6 6.33 -9.37 -32.39
CA GLU A 6 5.24 -9.33 -31.42
C GLU A 6 5.46 -8.12 -30.50
N PRO A 7 4.42 -7.30 -30.24
CA PRO A 7 4.53 -6.27 -29.24
C PRO A 7 4.62 -6.95 -27.88
N THR A 8 5.84 -7.13 -27.36
CA THR A 8 6.04 -7.36 -25.93
C THR A 8 5.48 -6.14 -25.22
N VAL A 9 4.27 -6.30 -24.68
CA VAL A 9 3.58 -5.35 -23.80
C VAL A 9 4.39 -5.17 -22.51
N GLN A 10 5.51 -4.46 -22.61
CA GLN A 10 6.23 -3.97 -21.45
C GLN A 10 5.44 -2.77 -20.95
N ALA A 11 4.70 -2.95 -19.86
CA ALA A 11 4.03 -1.85 -19.17
C ALA A 11 5.08 -0.80 -18.81
N THR A 12 4.88 0.43 -19.30
CA THR A 12 5.79 1.54 -19.03
C THR A 12 5.64 2.01 -17.58
N PRO A 13 6.68 2.59 -16.96
CA PRO A 13 6.67 2.97 -15.54
C PRO A 13 5.50 3.87 -15.13
N LEU A 14 5.02 4.73 -16.04
CA LEU A 14 3.88 5.63 -15.78
C LEU A 14 2.54 4.89 -15.69
N VAL A 15 2.32 3.88 -16.54
CA VAL A 15 1.10 3.05 -16.50
C VAL A 15 1.08 2.22 -15.21
N GLN A 16 2.24 1.74 -14.79
CA GLN A 16 2.40 0.95 -13.57
C GLN A 16 2.15 1.76 -12.29
N LEU A 17 2.56 3.05 -12.27
CA LEU A 17 2.27 3.96 -11.15
C LEU A 17 0.77 4.28 -11.07
N ASN A 18 0.11 4.53 -12.21
CA ASN A 18 -1.33 4.81 -12.22
C ASN A 18 -2.17 3.62 -11.72
N GLU A 19 -1.79 2.39 -12.07
CA GLU A 19 -2.43 1.16 -11.54
C GLU A 19 -2.28 1.05 -10.01
N ILE A 20 -1.10 1.37 -9.48
CA ILE A 20 -0.84 1.33 -8.03
C ILE A 20 -1.70 2.36 -7.31
N ASP A 21 -1.78 3.59 -7.82
CA ASP A 21 -2.58 4.67 -7.23
C ASP A 21 -4.07 4.29 -7.20
N GLU A 22 -4.62 3.78 -8.29
CA GLU A 22 -6.02 3.34 -8.38
C GLU A 22 -6.37 2.24 -7.36
N ILE A 23 -5.47 1.27 -7.19
CA ILE A 23 -5.67 0.18 -6.22
C ILE A 23 -5.56 0.69 -4.78
N CYS A 24 -4.63 1.61 -4.51
CA CYS A 24 -4.49 2.24 -3.20
C CYS A 24 -5.72 3.08 -2.83
N ASP A 25 -6.26 3.85 -3.78
CA ASP A 25 -7.49 4.64 -3.59
C ASP A 25 -8.69 3.74 -3.26
N ALA A 26 -8.84 2.62 -3.98
CA ALA A 26 -9.91 1.65 -3.71
C ALA A 26 -9.76 0.98 -2.34
N PHE A 27 -8.52 0.69 -1.92
CA PHE A 27 -8.22 0.13 -0.60
C PHE A 27 -8.55 1.14 0.51
N GLU A 28 -8.12 2.39 0.35
CA GLU A 28 -8.40 3.48 1.29
C GLU A 28 -9.90 3.74 1.41
N GLN A 29 -10.62 3.73 0.29
CA GLN A 29 -12.06 3.91 0.28
C GLN A 29 -12.79 2.78 1.02
N SER A 30 -12.30 1.54 0.92
CA SER A 30 -12.85 0.40 1.68
C SER A 30 -12.71 0.62 3.19
N TRP A 31 -11.56 1.13 3.64
CA TRP A 31 -11.36 1.52 5.03
C TRP A 31 -12.27 2.67 5.47
N LYS A 32 -12.42 3.72 4.65
CA LYS A 32 -13.32 4.87 4.92
C LYS A 32 -14.80 4.45 5.06
N GLN A 33 -15.20 3.35 4.42
CA GLN A 33 -16.53 2.77 4.57
C GLN A 33 -16.71 1.92 5.86
N GLY A 34 -15.70 1.88 6.73
CA GLY A 34 -15.70 1.08 7.96
C GLY A 34 -15.48 -0.42 7.71
N ARG A 35 -14.99 -0.81 6.53
CA ARG A 35 -14.61 -2.20 6.24
C ARG A 35 -13.15 -2.43 6.61
N LYS A 36 -12.77 -3.69 6.79
CA LYS A 36 -11.39 -4.15 6.98
C LYS A 36 -10.94 -4.91 5.73
N PRO A 37 -10.48 -4.22 4.67
CA PRO A 37 -10.05 -4.85 3.43
C PRO A 37 -8.81 -5.75 3.64
N ASP A 38 -8.69 -6.80 2.83
CA ASP A 38 -7.52 -7.69 2.87
C ASP A 38 -6.46 -7.28 1.86
N ILE A 39 -5.23 -7.03 2.32
CA ILE A 39 -4.10 -6.65 1.45
C ILE A 39 -3.91 -7.65 0.29
N SER A 40 -4.11 -8.94 0.53
CA SER A 40 -3.88 -9.98 -0.48
C SER A 40 -4.85 -9.89 -1.65
N ASP A 41 -6.06 -9.40 -1.43
CA ASP A 41 -7.06 -9.24 -2.48
C ASP A 41 -6.81 -8.01 -3.35
N PHE A 42 -6.16 -6.99 -2.80
CA PHE A 42 -5.75 -5.80 -3.56
C PHE A 42 -4.45 -6.04 -4.33
N LEU A 43 -3.52 -6.83 -3.79
CA LEU A 43 -2.32 -7.24 -4.55
C LEU A 43 -2.67 -7.96 -5.86
N LYS A 44 -3.67 -8.86 -5.83
CA LYS A 44 -4.12 -9.62 -7.01
C LYS A 44 -4.70 -8.76 -8.13
N GLN A 45 -5.04 -7.50 -7.85
CA GLN A 45 -5.56 -6.56 -8.85
C GLN A 45 -4.45 -5.93 -9.70
N SER A 46 -3.18 -6.12 -9.31
CA SER A 46 -2.01 -5.63 -10.04
C SER A 46 -1.13 -6.75 -10.59
N THR A 47 -0.21 -6.38 -11.48
CA THR A 47 0.80 -7.32 -11.99
C THR A 47 1.89 -7.63 -10.96
N ALA A 48 2.50 -8.81 -11.06
CA ALA A 48 3.58 -9.24 -10.15
C ALA A 48 4.79 -8.28 -10.10
N ALA A 49 5.00 -7.50 -11.16
CA ALA A 49 6.04 -6.47 -11.20
C ALA A 49 5.73 -5.28 -10.25
N SER A 50 4.46 -4.97 -10.03
CA SER A 50 3.99 -3.89 -9.15
C SER A 50 3.84 -4.32 -7.69
N TRP A 51 3.75 -5.63 -7.43
CA TRP A 51 3.46 -6.16 -6.10
C TRP A 51 4.36 -5.63 -4.98
N PRO A 52 5.70 -5.50 -5.15
CA PRO A 52 6.54 -4.99 -4.09
C PRO A 52 6.19 -3.55 -3.67
N THR A 53 6.00 -2.67 -4.66
CA THR A 53 5.67 -1.26 -4.42
C THR A 53 4.26 -1.13 -3.88
N LEU A 54 3.29 -1.80 -4.51
CA LEU A 54 1.89 -1.81 -4.07
C LEU A 54 1.76 -2.35 -2.65
N PHE A 55 2.47 -3.42 -2.31
CA PHE A 55 2.42 -4.01 -0.97
C PHE A 55 2.84 -3.02 0.11
N VAL A 56 3.92 -2.29 -0.12
CA VAL A 56 4.40 -1.28 0.83
C VAL A 56 3.34 -0.20 1.05
N GLU A 57 2.73 0.31 -0.02
CA GLU A 57 1.68 1.33 0.07
C GLU A 57 0.41 0.81 0.76
N LEU A 58 -0.06 -0.40 0.44
CA LEU A 58 -1.21 -1.01 1.10
C LEU A 58 -0.96 -1.22 2.60
N VAL A 59 0.24 -1.67 3.00
CA VAL A 59 0.61 -1.83 4.42
C VAL A 59 0.60 -0.48 5.16
N ARG A 60 1.05 0.60 4.52
CA ARG A 60 1.01 1.96 5.11
C ARG A 60 -0.41 2.39 5.42
N VAL A 61 -1.31 2.22 4.45
CA VAL A 61 -2.73 2.55 4.61
C VAL A 61 -3.36 1.67 5.69
N ASP A 62 -3.12 0.36 5.67
CA ASP A 62 -3.67 -0.60 6.64
C ASP A 62 -3.27 -0.24 8.08
N ILE A 63 -1.98 0.04 8.32
CA ILE A 63 -1.48 0.45 9.64
C ILE A 63 -2.16 1.74 10.10
N ALA A 64 -2.27 2.75 9.23
CA ALA A 64 -2.89 4.01 9.56
C ALA A 64 -4.37 3.86 9.96
N TYR A 65 -5.17 3.10 9.20
CA TYR A 65 -6.60 2.92 9.51
C TYR A 65 -6.86 1.98 10.68
N ARG A 66 -6.03 0.95 10.87
CA ARG A 66 -6.11 0.09 12.06
C ARG A 66 -5.79 0.87 13.33
N ALA A 67 -4.78 1.75 13.27
CA ALA A 67 -4.46 2.67 14.36
C ALA A 67 -5.59 3.63 14.71
N LEU A 68 -6.24 4.20 13.69
CA LEU A 68 -7.43 5.03 13.88
C LEU A 68 -8.57 4.26 14.57
N SER A 69 -8.63 2.95 14.36
CA SER A 69 -9.58 2.04 15.00
C SER A 69 -9.13 1.52 16.38
N GLY A 70 -7.99 1.99 16.89
CA GLY A 70 -7.42 1.58 18.18
C GLY A 70 -6.60 0.28 18.15
N GLU A 71 -6.33 -0.28 16.97
CA GLU A 71 -5.44 -1.43 16.80
C GLU A 71 -4.00 -0.95 16.54
N PHE A 72 -2.99 -1.62 17.09
CA PHE A 72 -1.58 -1.27 16.89
C PHE A 72 -0.84 -2.38 16.14
N PRO A 73 -1.06 -2.52 14.82
CA PRO A 73 -0.38 -3.53 14.04
C PRO A 73 1.12 -3.23 13.96
N THR A 74 1.94 -4.30 13.96
CA THR A 74 3.40 -4.17 13.87
C THR A 74 3.89 -4.56 12.48
N VAL A 75 4.98 -3.97 12.03
CA VAL A 75 5.65 -4.37 10.77
C VAL A 75 5.93 -5.87 10.75
N ASN A 76 6.34 -6.43 11.89
CA ASN A 76 6.64 -7.86 12.02
C ASN A 76 5.40 -8.75 11.75
N GLU A 77 4.19 -8.26 12.03
CA GLU A 77 2.95 -8.95 11.66
C GLU A 77 2.87 -9.12 10.13
N TYR A 78 3.09 -8.05 9.38
CA TYR A 78 3.07 -8.08 7.92
C TYR A 78 4.24 -8.89 7.35
N VAL A 79 5.43 -8.83 7.94
CA VAL A 79 6.58 -9.68 7.55
C VAL A 79 6.26 -11.16 7.75
N ARG A 80 5.62 -11.55 8.86
CA ARG A 80 5.22 -12.94 9.10
C ARG A 80 4.12 -13.41 8.15
N ARG A 81 3.20 -12.51 7.81
CA ARG A 81 2.07 -12.81 6.91
C ARG A 81 2.49 -12.84 5.43
N PHE A 82 3.46 -12.01 5.06
CA PHE A 82 3.96 -11.85 3.69
C PHE A 82 5.49 -11.90 3.64
N PRO A 83 6.10 -13.06 3.94
CA PRO A 83 7.55 -13.19 4.02
C PRO A 83 8.25 -12.86 2.68
N GLN A 84 7.57 -13.04 1.55
CA GLN A 84 8.08 -12.69 0.22
C GLN A 84 8.34 -11.20 0.02
N PHE A 85 7.73 -10.32 0.83
CA PHE A 85 7.89 -8.87 0.74
C PHE A 85 8.71 -8.27 1.91
N ALA A 86 9.27 -9.10 2.79
CA ALA A 86 9.99 -8.65 3.99
C ALA A 86 11.15 -7.68 3.68
N THR A 87 11.90 -7.97 2.62
CA THR A 87 13.01 -7.12 2.16
C THR A 87 12.53 -5.73 1.73
N HIS A 88 11.33 -5.63 1.14
CA HIS A 88 10.78 -4.36 0.65
C HIS A 88 10.29 -3.45 1.79
N LEU A 89 9.73 -4.05 2.86
CA LEU A 89 9.39 -3.31 4.09
C LEU A 89 10.63 -2.77 4.83
N SER A 90 11.78 -3.45 4.69
CA SER A 90 13.03 -3.10 5.38
C SER A 90 13.88 -2.08 4.60
N THR A 91 13.78 -2.07 3.26
CA THR A 91 14.66 -1.29 2.38
C THR A 91 14.08 0.07 2.00
N SER A 92 12.75 0.15 1.85
CA SER A 92 12.11 1.44 1.74
C SER A 92 12.41 2.17 3.03
N THR A 93 13.07 3.34 2.97
CA THR A 93 13.27 4.25 4.10
C THR A 93 11.91 4.66 4.62
N PHE A 94 11.32 3.77 5.38
CA PHE A 94 9.98 3.84 5.87
C PHE A 94 10.09 4.77 7.08
N ASP A 95 9.64 6.02 6.92
CA ASP A 95 9.09 6.74 8.07
C ASP A 95 7.78 6.02 8.41
N LEU A 96 7.91 4.81 8.96
CA LEU A 96 6.82 4.16 9.63
C LEU A 96 6.47 5.14 10.73
N PRO A 97 5.23 5.62 10.82
CA PRO A 97 4.85 6.32 12.01
C PRO A 97 5.21 5.38 13.18
N THR A 98 6.15 5.80 14.03
CA THR A 98 6.45 5.11 15.28
C THR A 98 5.16 4.95 16.09
N ASP A 99 5.10 4.06 17.07
CA ASP A 99 3.91 3.92 17.95
C ASP A 99 3.40 5.29 18.47
N SER A 100 4.32 6.23 18.71
CA SER A 100 4.02 7.63 19.06
C SER A 100 3.40 8.45 17.92
N GLN A 101 3.89 8.31 16.69
CA GLN A 101 3.32 8.95 15.49
C GLN A 101 1.97 8.36 15.11
N ILE A 102 1.81 7.04 15.28
CA ILE A 102 0.55 6.31 15.09
C ILE A 102 -0.52 6.86 16.02
N ARG A 103 -0.20 7.03 17.31
CA ARG A 103 -1.10 7.69 18.29
C ARG A 103 -1.44 9.13 17.91
N ARG A 104 -0.50 9.86 17.31
CA ARG A 104 -0.70 11.25 16.87
C ARG A 104 -1.60 11.33 15.63
N LEU A 105 -1.46 10.42 14.67
CA LEU A 105 -2.37 10.30 13.52
C LEU A 105 -3.78 9.91 13.96
N ALA A 106 -3.90 9.03 14.97
CA ALA A 106 -5.19 8.71 15.59
C ALA A 106 -5.86 9.94 16.24
N ASP A 107 -5.07 10.82 16.85
CA ASP A 107 -5.53 12.08 17.48
C ASP A 107 -5.90 13.18 16.45
N LEU A 108 -5.30 13.16 15.25
CA LEU A 108 -5.52 14.15 14.19
C LEU A 108 -6.87 14.05 13.45
N GLN A 109 -7.78 13.17 13.87
CA GLN A 109 -9.16 13.05 13.35
C GLN A 109 -10.04 14.30 13.53
N GLN A 110 -9.57 15.39 14.14
CA GLN A 110 -10.29 16.68 14.10
C GLN A 110 -9.95 17.59 12.92
N ILE A 111 -8.88 17.36 12.17
CA ILE A 111 -8.54 18.20 11.00
C ILE A 111 -8.65 17.37 9.72
N GLY A 112 -9.75 17.57 9.01
CA GLY A 112 -10.01 16.90 7.73
C GLY A 112 -8.85 17.05 6.74
N SER A 113 -8.61 15.98 5.98
CA SER A 113 -7.78 15.96 4.77
C SER A 113 -6.33 16.45 4.94
N LEU A 114 -5.49 15.61 5.55
CA LEU A 114 -4.06 15.61 5.20
C LEU A 114 -3.90 14.98 3.81
N LYS A 115 -4.14 15.78 2.76
CA LYS A 115 -3.41 15.62 1.50
C LYS A 115 -1.93 15.87 1.82
N LEU A 116 -1.18 14.83 2.12
CA LEU A 116 0.27 14.92 2.25
C LEU A 116 0.87 14.84 0.83
N LEU A 117 1.21 16.02 0.30
CA LEU A 117 2.19 16.31 -0.75
C LEU A 117 2.15 15.52 -2.08
N GLN A 118 1.55 16.17 -3.09
CA GLN A 118 2.20 16.44 -4.38
C GLN A 118 2.23 17.96 -4.56
#